data_AF-A0A178WPT7-F1
#
_entry.id   AF-A0A178WPT7-F1
#
_cell.length_a   1.000
_cell.length_b   1.000
_cell.length_c   1.000
_cell.angle_alpha   90.00
_cell.angle_beta   90.00
_cell.angle_gamma   90.00
#
_symmetry.space_group_name_H-M   'P 1'
#
loop_
_entity.id
_entity.type
_entity.pdbx_description
1 polymer ?
#
loop_
_entity_poly.entity_id
_entity_poly.type
_entity_poly.pdbx_seq_one_letter_code
_entity_poly.pdbx_strand_id
1 'polypeptide(L)'
;MGNHFLEGNFAPVEREYTSTRLTVTGQLPGYLDGRYLRNGPNPADPDPETHHWFLGRGMVHGVRLREGRAEWYRSRRVGTDEGGANTNVIGHAGRTIALVEGGLPQWELSEELDTLGVCDFGGTLSGYTAHPKRDPRTGELHAVSYQFGLGNRVQYSVVGTDGRARRTVDIEVTGAPMMHDFSLTERYVVFYDLPVTFDPDQAPVPIDVPDPLTARTGRGVSSLPYRWNPDYPARIGVMPREGDTSDVRWFDVGQCYVFHPLNAYDEDDRIVLDVVRHPKMFDRALHGPAEGEPTLDRWTVDLALGKVVEDRIDEHGQEFPRVDERLVGLPHRYGYATALDDRSRSVGTVYKHDLHKGSVDAHRFGPGREPGEFVFVPSSADAGEDEGVLMGYVYDAAEARSDLVLLDAGTLETVAAVHLPDRVPHGFHGNWVPAEA
;
A
#
# COMPACT_ATOMS: atom_id res chain seq x y z
N MET A 1 15.69 -20.03 15.26
CA MET A 1 14.83 -20.36 14.10
C MET A 1 15.14 -19.32 13.03
N GLY A 2 15.12 -19.69 11.75
CA GLY A 2 15.37 -18.73 10.66
C GLY A 2 14.29 -17.65 10.57
N ASN A 3 14.62 -16.54 9.93
CA ASN A 3 13.67 -15.46 9.66
C ASN A 3 12.90 -15.76 8.38
N HIS A 4 11.61 -16.05 8.51
CA HIS A 4 10.79 -16.48 7.38
C HIS A 4 10.63 -15.41 6.28
N PHE A 5 10.83 -14.13 6.60
CA PHE A 5 10.85 -13.04 5.62
C PHE A 5 12.13 -13.01 4.77
N LEU A 6 13.01 -13.99 4.93
CA LEU A 6 14.20 -14.22 4.09
C LEU A 6 14.18 -15.59 3.39
N GLU A 7 13.06 -16.33 3.49
CA GLU A 7 12.92 -17.69 2.98
C GLU A 7 11.87 -17.77 1.86
N GLY A 8 11.99 -18.77 0.98
CA GLY A 8 11.03 -18.98 -0.10
C GLY A 8 10.87 -17.76 -1.00
N ASN A 9 9.63 -17.36 -1.31
CA ASN A 9 9.37 -16.19 -2.14
C ASN A 9 9.59 -14.84 -1.41
N PHE A 10 9.84 -14.83 -0.10
CA PHE A 10 10.28 -13.62 0.60
C PHE A 10 11.77 -13.33 0.42
N ALA A 11 12.58 -14.33 0.04
CA ALA A 11 14.00 -14.14 -0.17
C ALA A 11 14.28 -13.05 -1.22
N PRO A 12 15.38 -12.29 -1.10
CA PRO A 12 15.77 -11.30 -2.10
C PRO A 12 16.15 -11.94 -3.44
N VAL A 13 15.95 -11.22 -4.54
CA VAL A 13 16.50 -11.56 -5.86
C VAL A 13 17.80 -10.82 -6.10
N GLU A 14 18.77 -11.50 -6.71
CA GLU A 14 20.11 -10.95 -6.94
C GLU A 14 20.23 -10.13 -8.22
N ARG A 15 19.35 -10.37 -9.21
CA ARG A 15 19.52 -9.86 -10.57
C ARG A 15 18.33 -9.04 -11.01
N GLU A 16 18.62 -7.98 -11.74
CA GLU A 16 17.63 -7.25 -12.53
C GLU A 16 17.35 -8.02 -13.81
N TYR A 17 16.09 -8.00 -14.26
CA TYR A 17 15.65 -8.74 -15.44
C TYR A 17 15.11 -7.80 -16.51
N THR A 18 15.33 -8.15 -17.78
CA THR A 18 14.60 -7.58 -18.92
C THR A 18 14.18 -8.71 -19.86
N SER A 19 12.88 -8.86 -20.08
CA SER A 19 12.32 -9.75 -21.10
C SER A 19 11.44 -8.97 -22.05
N THR A 20 11.59 -9.21 -23.34
CA THR A 20 10.65 -8.77 -24.40
C THR A 20 9.96 -9.95 -25.08
N ARG A 21 10.16 -11.16 -24.54
CA ARG A 21 9.59 -12.41 -25.04
C ARG A 21 8.79 -13.03 -23.91
N LEU A 22 7.54 -12.62 -23.82
CA LEU A 22 6.61 -13.10 -22.80
C LEU A 22 5.59 -14.03 -23.43
N THR A 23 5.38 -15.17 -22.78
CA THR A 23 4.32 -16.11 -23.17
C THR A 23 3.04 -15.70 -22.45
N VAL A 24 1.92 -15.74 -23.16
CA VAL A 24 0.60 -15.42 -22.62
C VAL A 24 -0.31 -16.63 -22.79
N THR A 25 -0.98 -17.01 -21.71
CA THR A 25 -2.13 -17.93 -21.72
C THR A 25 -3.41 -17.11 -21.62
N GLY A 26 -4.45 -17.49 -22.35
CA GLY A 26 -5.70 -16.72 -22.43
C GLY A 26 -5.59 -15.53 -23.41
N GLN A 27 -6.41 -14.50 -23.21
CA GLN A 27 -6.44 -13.33 -24.08
C GLN A 27 -6.37 -12.05 -23.25
N LEU A 28 -5.27 -11.31 -23.38
CA LEU A 28 -5.15 -9.99 -22.75
C LEU A 28 -6.19 -9.03 -23.36
N PRO A 29 -6.96 -8.29 -22.54
CA PRO A 29 -7.92 -7.33 -23.06
C PRO A 29 -7.26 -6.25 -23.91
N GLY A 30 -7.85 -5.96 -25.07
CA GLY A 30 -7.29 -5.01 -26.05
C GLY A 30 -7.31 -3.54 -25.59
N TYR A 31 -8.14 -3.20 -24.61
CA TYR A 31 -8.26 -1.85 -24.05
C TYR A 31 -7.12 -1.49 -23.08
N LEU A 32 -6.33 -2.47 -22.64
CA LEU A 32 -5.20 -2.22 -21.74
C LEU A 32 -4.05 -1.61 -22.52
N ASP A 33 -3.77 -0.34 -22.21
CA ASP A 33 -2.58 0.36 -22.68
C ASP A 33 -1.88 1.08 -21.51
N GLY A 34 -0.83 0.45 -20.99
CA GLY A 34 -0.09 0.97 -19.84
C GLY A 34 0.87 -0.07 -19.25
N ARG A 35 1.25 0.15 -17.99
CA ARG A 35 2.16 -0.68 -17.22
C ARG A 35 1.51 -1.08 -15.91
N TYR A 36 1.52 -2.38 -15.58
CA TYR A 36 1.32 -2.82 -14.20
C TYR A 36 2.67 -2.78 -13.50
N LEU A 37 2.75 -2.02 -12.42
CA LEU A 37 3.97 -1.84 -11.63
C LEU A 37 3.71 -2.27 -10.20
N ARG A 38 4.68 -2.91 -9.55
CA ARG A 38 4.63 -3.23 -8.13
C ARG A 38 6.00 -3.08 -7.50
N ASN A 39 6.05 -2.52 -6.29
CA ASN A 39 7.26 -2.32 -5.52
C ASN A 39 7.30 -3.23 -4.28
N GLY A 40 8.50 -3.50 -3.79
CA GLY A 40 8.70 -4.31 -2.59
C GLY A 40 10.13 -4.26 -2.10
N PRO A 41 10.40 -4.78 -0.89
CA PRO A 41 11.72 -4.80 -0.31
C PRO A 41 12.57 -5.88 -0.98
N ASN A 42 13.82 -5.56 -1.27
CA ASN A 42 14.81 -6.49 -1.78
C ASN A 42 16.13 -6.26 -1.02
N PRO A 43 16.23 -6.73 0.24
CA PRO A 43 17.38 -6.48 1.09
C PRO A 43 18.68 -7.07 0.50
N ALA A 44 19.78 -6.35 0.66
CA ALA A 44 21.12 -6.84 0.36
C ALA A 44 21.78 -7.30 1.66
N ASP A 45 22.23 -8.55 1.70
CA ASP A 45 22.92 -9.17 2.85
C ASP A 45 22.24 -8.95 4.22
N PRO A 46 20.93 -9.27 4.37
CA PRO A 46 20.21 -9.06 5.62
C PRO A 46 20.73 -9.97 6.74
N ASP A 47 20.84 -9.43 7.96
CA ASP A 47 21.04 -10.23 9.17
C ASP A 47 19.72 -10.92 9.55
N PRO A 48 19.62 -12.26 9.48
CA PRO A 48 18.39 -12.96 9.79
C PRO A 48 17.90 -12.74 11.22
N GLU A 49 18.78 -12.48 12.18
CA GLU A 49 18.38 -12.32 13.59
C GLU A 49 17.59 -11.03 13.84
N THR A 50 17.82 -10.01 13.02
CA THR A 50 17.27 -8.67 13.25
C THR A 50 16.36 -8.19 12.13
N HIS A 51 16.50 -8.71 10.91
CA HIS A 51 15.81 -8.22 9.72
C HIS A 51 14.28 -8.10 9.90
N HIS A 52 13.76 -6.92 9.58
CA HIS A 52 12.34 -6.66 9.46
C HIS A 52 11.93 -6.61 7.98
N TRP A 53 10.82 -7.25 7.61
CA TRP A 53 10.35 -7.39 6.23
C TRP A 53 10.19 -6.05 5.49
N PHE A 54 9.72 -5.01 6.17
CA PHE A 54 9.56 -3.66 5.61
C PHE A 54 10.89 -2.97 5.26
N LEU A 55 12.03 -3.52 5.67
CA LEU A 55 13.34 -2.93 5.44
C LEU A 55 14.03 -3.56 4.22
N GLY A 56 14.91 -2.79 3.59
CA GLY A 56 15.63 -3.18 2.39
C GLY A 56 15.29 -2.27 1.21
N ARG A 57 16.24 -2.16 0.28
CA ARG A 57 16.08 -1.31 -0.90
C ARG A 57 14.91 -1.79 -1.76
N GLY A 58 14.19 -0.85 -2.38
CA GLY A 58 13.09 -1.19 -3.26
C GLY A 58 13.53 -1.91 -4.54
N MET A 59 12.68 -2.80 -5.02
CA MET A 59 12.78 -3.38 -6.35
C MET A 59 11.41 -3.35 -7.04
N VAL A 60 11.31 -2.56 -8.10
CA VAL A 60 10.08 -2.44 -8.89
C VAL A 60 10.08 -3.50 -9.98
N HIS A 61 8.94 -4.18 -10.08
CA HIS A 61 8.64 -5.15 -11.12
C HIS A 61 7.52 -4.59 -12.00
N GLY A 62 7.73 -4.53 -13.31
CA GLY A 62 6.75 -3.99 -14.24
C GLY A 62 6.52 -4.85 -15.47
N VAL A 63 5.27 -4.85 -15.95
CA VAL A 63 4.87 -5.44 -17.23
C VAL A 63 4.14 -4.39 -18.07
N ARG A 64 4.60 -4.17 -19.30
CA ARG A 64 3.93 -3.30 -20.27
C ARG A 64 2.92 -4.09 -21.08
N LEU A 65 1.67 -3.65 -21.08
CA LEU A 65 0.58 -4.24 -21.86
C LEU A 65 0.05 -3.22 -22.86
N ARG A 66 -0.07 -3.61 -24.13
CA ARG A 66 -0.64 -2.77 -25.20
C ARG A 66 -1.30 -3.65 -26.26
N GLU A 67 -2.51 -3.28 -26.69
CA GLU A 67 -3.21 -3.92 -27.81
C GLU A 67 -3.28 -5.46 -27.68
N GLY A 68 -3.58 -5.96 -26.47
CA GLY A 68 -3.66 -7.40 -26.19
C GLY A 68 -2.31 -8.13 -26.18
N ARG A 69 -1.18 -7.42 -26.07
CA ARG A 69 0.17 -8.00 -26.00
C ARG A 69 0.88 -7.59 -24.71
N ALA A 70 1.69 -8.49 -24.16
CA ALA A 70 2.68 -8.16 -23.14
C ALA A 70 4.03 -7.87 -23.82
N GLU A 71 4.42 -6.61 -23.85
CA GLU A 71 5.57 -6.16 -24.64
C GLU A 71 6.90 -6.38 -23.94
N TRP A 72 6.93 -6.15 -22.63
CA TRP A 72 8.10 -6.41 -21.82
C TRP A 72 7.77 -6.64 -20.36
N TYR A 73 8.67 -7.35 -19.69
CA TYR A 73 8.79 -7.45 -18.24
C TYR A 73 10.16 -6.90 -17.83
N ARG A 74 10.19 -6.10 -16.78
CA ARG A 74 11.43 -5.57 -16.19
C ARG A 74 11.37 -5.64 -14.67
N SER A 75 12.51 -5.93 -14.07
CA SER A 75 12.73 -5.71 -12.64
C SER A 75 13.96 -4.81 -12.45
N ARG A 76 13.83 -3.77 -11.62
CA ARG A 76 14.87 -2.76 -11.39
C ARG A 76 14.93 -2.38 -9.91
N ARG A 77 16.13 -2.20 -9.40
CA ARG A 77 16.35 -1.62 -8.08
C ARG A 77 15.99 -0.14 -8.11
N VAL A 78 15.33 0.32 -7.06
CA VAL A 78 14.98 1.73 -6.86
C VAL A 78 16.09 2.41 -6.09
N GLY A 79 16.46 3.63 -6.47
CA GLY A 79 17.38 4.46 -5.71
C GLY A 79 18.84 4.19 -5.98
N THR A 80 19.69 4.39 -4.97
CA THR A 80 21.14 4.19 -5.04
C THR A 80 21.60 3.20 -3.97
N ASP A 81 22.92 2.99 -3.85
CA ASP A 81 23.48 2.15 -2.79
C ASP A 81 23.31 2.76 -1.38
N GLU A 82 22.91 4.02 -1.29
CA GLU A 82 22.60 4.72 -0.04
C GLU A 82 21.13 4.61 0.38
N GLY A 83 20.27 4.00 -0.44
CA GLY A 83 18.86 3.81 -0.12
C GLY A 83 17.95 3.89 -1.35
N GLY A 84 16.71 3.43 -1.17
CA GLY A 84 15.70 3.43 -2.23
C GLY A 84 14.31 3.09 -1.70
N ALA A 85 13.30 3.74 -2.26
CA ALA A 85 11.91 3.57 -1.86
C ALA A 85 11.36 2.19 -2.22
N ASN A 86 10.72 1.49 -1.28
CA ASN A 86 10.35 0.08 -1.42
C ASN A 86 8.84 -0.23 -1.22
N THR A 87 8.03 0.73 -0.77
CA THR A 87 6.67 0.45 -0.31
C THR A 87 5.65 0.46 -1.46
N ASN A 88 5.64 1.51 -2.27
CA ASN A 88 4.65 1.66 -3.35
C ASN A 88 5.28 2.21 -4.64
N VAL A 89 4.56 2.18 -5.75
CA VAL A 89 4.93 2.81 -7.02
C VAL A 89 3.68 3.29 -7.75
N ILE A 90 3.61 4.58 -8.08
CA ILE A 90 2.44 5.23 -8.70
C ILE A 90 2.80 5.99 -9.97
N GLY A 91 1.78 6.30 -10.78
CA GLY A 91 1.85 7.32 -11.83
C GLY A 91 1.19 8.61 -11.39
N HIS A 92 1.87 9.75 -11.51
CA HIS A 92 1.28 11.07 -11.23
C HIS A 92 2.02 12.18 -11.98
N ALA A 93 1.28 13.16 -12.52
CA ALA A 93 1.85 14.31 -13.25
C ALA A 93 2.89 13.90 -14.32
N GLY A 94 2.57 12.84 -15.08
CA GLY A 94 3.42 12.24 -16.11
C GLY A 94 4.70 11.56 -15.63
N ARG A 95 4.83 11.32 -14.32
CA ARG A 95 5.99 10.70 -13.70
C ARG A 95 5.64 9.37 -13.08
N THR A 96 6.60 8.46 -13.05
CA THR A 96 6.52 7.21 -12.30
C THR A 96 7.29 7.39 -11.01
N ILE A 97 6.65 7.23 -9.86
CA ILE A 97 7.24 7.58 -8.55
C ILE A 97 7.18 6.36 -7.64
N ALA A 98 8.34 5.89 -7.19
CA ALA A 98 8.46 4.90 -6.12
C ALA A 98 8.44 5.60 -4.75
N LEU A 99 7.61 5.07 -3.85
CA LEU A 99 7.27 5.70 -2.58
C LEU A 99 7.68 4.86 -1.37
N VAL A 100 8.00 5.54 -0.28
CA VAL A 100 8.35 4.97 1.03
C VAL A 100 7.97 5.95 2.14
N GLU A 101 7.57 5.43 3.29
CA GLU A 101 7.17 6.22 4.46
C GLU A 101 8.34 6.65 5.37
N GLY A 102 8.02 7.22 6.54
CA GLY A 102 9.00 7.53 7.59
C GLY A 102 9.88 8.76 7.33
N GLY A 103 9.59 9.54 6.29
CA GLY A 103 10.38 10.72 5.91
C GLY A 103 11.61 10.40 5.05
N LEU A 104 11.68 9.19 4.49
CA LEU A 104 12.72 8.81 3.54
C LEU A 104 12.48 9.44 2.15
N PRO A 105 13.53 9.57 1.30
CA PRO A 105 13.38 10.14 -0.04
C PRO A 105 12.52 9.26 -0.96
N GLN A 106 11.62 9.90 -1.71
CA GLN A 106 10.88 9.27 -2.82
C GLN A 106 11.75 9.28 -4.08
N TRP A 107 11.45 8.43 -5.06
CA TRP A 107 12.29 8.27 -6.25
C TRP A 107 11.50 8.29 -7.55
N GLU A 108 11.97 9.04 -8.54
CA GLU A 108 11.41 9.03 -9.89
C GLU A 108 12.06 7.94 -10.75
N LEU A 109 11.24 7.27 -11.55
CA LEU A 109 11.63 6.18 -12.46
C LEU A 109 11.28 6.55 -13.91
N SER A 110 12.11 6.08 -14.85
CA SER A 110 11.83 6.18 -16.28
C SER A 110 10.67 5.27 -16.71
N GLU A 111 10.27 5.37 -17.98
CA GLU A 111 9.29 4.43 -18.55
C GLU A 111 9.79 2.97 -18.47
N GLU A 112 11.10 2.80 -18.59
CA GLU A 112 11.85 1.55 -18.49
C GLU A 112 12.21 1.13 -17.06
N LEU A 113 11.76 1.89 -16.06
CA LEU A 113 11.96 1.66 -14.62
C LEU A 113 13.38 1.95 -14.11
N ASP A 114 14.22 2.60 -14.90
CA ASP A 114 15.54 3.03 -14.44
C ASP A 114 15.37 4.20 -13.46
N THR A 115 16.16 4.22 -12.37
CA THR A 115 16.10 5.31 -11.38
C THR A 115 16.64 6.60 -11.98
N LEU A 116 15.82 7.65 -12.00
CA LEU A 116 16.19 8.97 -12.52
C LEU A 116 16.75 9.88 -11.42
N GLY A 117 16.23 9.78 -10.19
CA GLY A 117 16.69 10.59 -9.07
C GLY A 117 15.64 10.69 -7.96
N VAL A 118 15.96 11.49 -6.94
CA VAL A 118 15.02 11.77 -5.84
C VAL A 118 13.86 12.63 -6.35
N CYS A 119 12.64 12.29 -5.93
CA CYS A 119 11.44 13.08 -6.16
C CYS A 119 11.06 13.84 -4.88
N ASP A 120 11.20 15.16 -4.91
CA ASP A 120 10.84 16.10 -3.83
C ASP A 120 9.60 16.95 -4.19
N PHE A 121 8.83 16.49 -5.19
CA PHE A 121 7.65 17.17 -5.71
C PHE A 121 7.94 18.62 -6.14
N GLY A 122 9.08 18.82 -6.80
CA GLY A 122 9.54 20.12 -7.27
C GLY A 122 10.03 21.03 -6.14
N GLY A 123 10.66 20.44 -5.13
CA GLY A 123 11.19 21.10 -3.93
C GLY A 123 10.13 21.53 -2.93
N THR A 124 8.91 20.99 -3.02
CA THR A 124 7.80 21.41 -2.15
C THR A 124 7.60 20.52 -0.94
N LEU A 125 8.15 19.31 -0.95
CA LEU A 125 8.05 18.34 0.15
C LEU A 125 9.41 17.71 0.45
N SER A 126 9.68 17.40 1.72
CA SER A 126 10.93 16.79 2.18
C SER A 126 10.80 15.32 2.60
N GLY A 127 9.59 14.78 2.52
CA GLY A 127 9.20 13.42 2.88
C GLY A 127 7.74 13.21 2.49
N TYR A 128 7.31 11.96 2.34
CA TYR A 128 5.96 11.65 1.88
C TYR A 128 5.47 10.31 2.43
N THR A 129 4.21 10.01 2.17
CA THR A 129 3.58 8.72 2.46
C THR A 129 3.81 7.75 1.31
N ALA A 130 3.75 6.45 1.61
CA ALA A 130 3.61 5.43 0.60
C ALA A 130 2.17 5.25 0.09
N HIS A 131 1.19 5.86 0.77
CA HIS A 131 -0.24 5.66 0.51
C HIS A 131 -1.00 6.96 0.16
N PRO A 132 -0.58 7.71 -0.87
CA PRO A 132 -1.40 8.82 -1.33
C PRO A 132 -2.71 8.31 -1.94
N LYS A 133 -3.79 9.05 -1.74
CA LYS A 133 -5.09 8.78 -2.38
C LYS A 133 -5.30 9.81 -3.49
N ARG A 134 -5.53 9.34 -4.72
CA ARG A 134 -5.88 10.21 -5.84
C ARG A 134 -7.37 10.52 -5.78
N ASP A 135 -7.73 11.79 -5.68
CA ASP A 135 -9.13 12.21 -5.79
C ASP A 135 -9.60 11.99 -7.24
N PRO A 136 -10.63 11.16 -7.49
CA PRO A 136 -11.10 10.88 -8.84
C PRO A 136 -11.69 12.11 -9.54
N ARG A 137 -12.14 13.14 -8.80
CA ARG A 137 -12.73 14.37 -9.37
C ARG A 137 -11.69 15.39 -9.78
N THR A 138 -10.66 15.61 -8.95
CA THR A 138 -9.68 16.68 -9.17
C THR A 138 -8.37 16.15 -9.78
N GLY A 139 -8.08 14.86 -9.59
CA GLY A 139 -6.80 14.25 -9.93
C GLY A 139 -5.66 14.63 -8.98
N GLU A 140 -5.94 15.35 -7.90
CA GLU A 140 -4.96 15.69 -6.87
C GLU A 140 -4.62 14.45 -6.01
N LEU A 141 -3.38 14.39 -5.52
CA LEU A 141 -2.98 13.40 -4.52
C LEU A 141 -3.10 13.99 -3.13
N HIS A 142 -3.93 13.37 -2.30
CA HIS A 142 -4.03 13.63 -0.87
C HIS A 142 -3.12 12.65 -0.13
N ALA A 143 -2.42 13.13 0.90
CA ALA A 143 -1.46 12.32 1.63
C ALA A 143 -1.38 12.70 3.09
N VAL A 144 -1.21 11.71 3.96
CA VAL A 144 -0.87 11.88 5.37
C VAL A 144 0.46 11.19 5.63
N SER A 145 1.46 11.96 6.09
CA SER A 145 2.84 11.51 6.22
C SER A 145 3.32 11.69 7.66
N TYR A 146 3.76 10.60 8.29
CA TYR A 146 4.56 10.66 9.51
C TYR A 146 6.06 10.66 9.16
N GLN A 147 6.90 11.22 10.02
CA GLN A 147 8.35 11.24 9.84
C GLN A 147 9.05 11.18 11.18
N PHE A 148 10.17 10.46 11.28
CA PHE A 148 10.92 10.28 12.54
C PHE A 148 11.33 11.59 13.22
N GLY A 149 11.52 12.67 12.45
CA GLY A 149 11.93 13.99 12.96
C GLY A 149 10.80 14.97 13.28
N LEU A 150 9.53 14.64 13.02
CA LEU A 150 8.42 15.58 13.23
C LEU A 150 7.89 15.60 14.67
N GLY A 151 8.37 14.70 15.53
CA GLY A 151 7.94 14.60 16.92
C GLY A 151 6.48 14.15 17.00
N ASN A 152 5.64 14.94 17.66
CA ASN A 152 4.23 14.63 17.86
C ASN A 152 3.31 15.17 16.74
N ARG A 153 3.83 15.21 15.51
CA ARG A 153 3.12 15.75 14.36
C ARG A 153 3.12 14.78 13.20
N VAL A 154 2.02 14.74 12.47
CA VAL A 154 1.91 14.16 11.13
C VAL A 154 1.54 15.27 10.14
N GLN A 155 1.91 15.12 8.88
CA GLN A 155 1.65 16.15 7.87
C GLN A 155 0.60 15.68 6.88
N TYR A 156 -0.50 16.42 6.77
CA TYR A 156 -1.42 16.31 5.65
C TYR A 156 -0.94 17.20 4.50
N SER A 157 -0.88 16.67 3.28
CA SER A 157 -0.47 17.42 2.09
C SER A 157 -1.36 17.12 0.89
N VAL A 158 -1.45 18.09 -0.01
CA VAL A 158 -2.15 17.95 -1.29
C VAL A 158 -1.20 18.31 -2.43
N VAL A 159 -0.92 17.34 -3.29
CA VAL A 159 -0.09 17.50 -4.49
C VAL A 159 -1.00 17.65 -5.71
N GLY A 160 -0.83 18.76 -6.41
CA GLY A 160 -1.59 19.08 -7.62
C GLY A 160 -1.23 18.18 -8.80
N THR A 161 -1.99 18.29 -9.89
CA THR A 161 -1.75 17.56 -11.15
C THR A 161 -0.48 18.02 -11.87
N ASP A 162 0.14 19.11 -11.44
CA ASP A 162 1.47 19.56 -11.86
C ASP A 162 2.63 18.86 -11.10
N GLY A 163 2.29 18.03 -10.12
CA GLY A 163 3.24 17.29 -9.29
C GLY A 163 3.93 18.14 -8.23
N ARG A 164 3.31 19.25 -7.80
CA ARG A 164 3.79 20.12 -6.71
C ARG A 164 2.80 20.16 -5.56
N ALA A 165 3.27 20.21 -4.32
CA ALA A 165 2.38 20.42 -3.18
C ALA A 165 1.79 21.84 -3.22
N ARG A 166 0.47 21.93 -3.24
CA ARG A 166 -0.27 23.21 -3.09
C ARG A 166 -0.60 23.52 -1.64
N ARG A 167 -0.60 22.50 -0.78
CA ARG A 167 -1.02 22.59 0.62
C ARG A 167 -0.22 21.61 1.47
N THR A 168 0.16 22.07 2.65
CA THR A 168 0.70 21.26 3.74
C THR A 168 0.13 21.77 5.06
N VAL A 169 -0.34 20.87 5.92
CA VAL A 169 -0.88 21.15 7.25
C VAL A 169 -0.24 20.17 8.22
N ASP A 170 0.43 20.69 9.25
CA ASP A 170 0.89 19.87 10.36
C ASP A 170 -0.30 19.61 11.30
N ILE A 171 -0.51 18.34 11.65
CA ILE A 171 -1.56 17.85 12.53
C ILE A 171 -0.93 17.36 13.82
N GLU A 172 -1.36 17.93 14.95
CA GLU A 172 -0.87 17.55 16.26
C GLU A 172 -1.51 16.24 16.75
N VAL A 173 -0.67 15.31 17.21
CA VAL A 173 -1.06 14.05 17.85
C VAL A 173 -0.41 13.93 19.23
N THR A 174 -0.79 12.92 20.01
CA THR A 174 -0.36 12.76 21.42
C THR A 174 0.97 12.05 21.60
N GLY A 175 1.54 11.48 20.53
CA GLY A 175 2.82 10.78 20.54
C GLY A 175 3.41 10.74 19.14
N ALA A 176 4.24 9.73 18.83
CA ALA A 176 4.82 9.54 17.50
C ALA A 176 4.28 8.25 16.86
N PRO A 177 3.00 8.20 16.46
CA PRO A 177 2.40 7.01 15.87
C PRO A 177 2.98 6.72 14.48
N MET A 178 3.05 5.45 14.11
CA MET A 178 3.13 5.05 12.72
C MET A 178 1.75 5.24 12.11
N MET A 179 1.62 6.25 11.24
CA MET A 179 0.38 6.50 10.51
C MET A 179 0.58 6.04 9.06
N HIS A 180 0.47 4.71 8.88
CA HIS A 180 0.80 4.00 7.64
C HIS A 180 -0.03 4.49 6.44
N ASP A 181 -1.34 4.58 6.63
CA ASP A 181 -2.31 5.03 5.64
C ASP A 181 -3.33 5.98 6.28
N PHE A 182 -4.28 6.46 5.49
CA PHE A 182 -5.37 7.34 5.89
C PHE A 182 -6.57 7.13 4.96
N SER A 183 -7.73 7.64 5.36
CA SER A 183 -8.92 7.64 4.51
C SER A 183 -9.25 9.04 3.99
N LEU A 184 -9.70 9.09 2.74
CA LEU A 184 -10.22 10.28 2.09
C LEU A 184 -11.70 10.05 1.82
N THR A 185 -12.56 11.03 2.09
CA THR A 185 -13.99 11.05 1.71
C THR A 185 -14.26 12.33 0.93
N GLU A 186 -15.39 12.52 0.25
CA GLU A 186 -15.69 13.77 -0.48
C GLU A 186 -15.38 15.06 0.31
N ARG A 187 -15.69 15.08 1.61
CA ARG A 187 -15.55 16.28 2.47
C ARG A 187 -14.39 16.22 3.46
N TYR A 188 -13.91 15.03 3.83
CA TYR A 188 -13.02 14.84 4.97
C TYR A 188 -11.75 14.07 4.63
N VAL A 189 -10.76 14.27 5.51
CA VAL A 189 -9.55 13.46 5.66
C VAL A 189 -9.65 12.80 7.02
N VAL A 190 -9.37 11.49 7.07
CA VAL A 190 -9.48 10.68 8.27
C VAL A 190 -8.12 10.08 8.64
N PHE A 191 -7.63 10.45 9.81
CA PHE A 191 -6.33 10.07 10.37
C PHE A 191 -6.48 8.86 11.30
N TYR A 192 -5.55 7.91 11.22
CA TYR A 192 -5.49 6.74 12.10
C TYR A 192 -4.41 6.91 13.18
N ASP A 193 -4.78 7.48 14.33
CA ASP A 193 -3.88 7.66 15.49
C ASP A 193 -3.97 6.43 16.38
N LEU A 194 -3.15 5.42 16.05
CA LEU A 194 -3.26 4.04 16.55
C LEU A 194 -2.03 3.63 17.38
N PRO A 195 -2.12 2.55 18.19
CA PRO A 195 -1.17 2.20 19.24
C PRO A 195 0.16 1.58 18.77
N VAL A 196 0.61 1.84 17.55
CA VAL A 196 1.98 1.53 17.12
C VAL A 196 2.76 2.82 17.11
N THR A 197 3.63 2.99 18.10
CA THR A 197 4.36 4.25 18.31
C THR A 197 5.86 4.04 18.26
N PHE A 198 6.59 5.10 17.93
CA PHE A 198 8.04 5.08 17.92
C PHE A 198 8.58 4.65 19.28
N ASP A 199 9.47 3.65 19.28
CA ASP A 199 10.14 3.15 20.47
C ASP A 199 11.65 3.40 20.36
N PRO A 200 12.21 4.35 21.15
CA PRO A 200 13.63 4.65 21.11
C PRO A 200 14.51 3.46 21.54
N ASP A 201 14.00 2.51 22.33
CA ASP A 201 14.76 1.33 22.76
C ASP A 201 14.94 0.29 21.63
N GLN A 202 14.19 0.42 20.53
CA GLN A 202 14.37 -0.37 19.31
C GLN A 202 15.28 0.30 18.28
N ALA A 203 15.74 1.54 18.53
CA ALA A 203 16.69 2.20 17.67
C ALA A 203 18.11 1.64 17.91
N PRO A 204 18.82 1.15 16.89
CA PRO A 204 20.12 0.48 17.06
C PRO A 204 21.28 1.38 17.51
N VAL A 205 21.01 2.62 17.90
CA VAL A 205 21.98 3.57 18.47
C VAL A 205 21.28 4.47 19.49
N PRO A 206 21.93 4.84 20.62
CA PRO A 206 21.41 5.86 21.52
C PRO A 206 21.29 7.17 20.73
N ILE A 207 20.06 7.59 20.44
CA ILE A 207 19.80 8.82 19.72
C ILE A 207 19.91 9.98 20.72
N ASP A 208 21.12 10.49 20.95
CA ASP A 208 21.23 11.95 21.00
C ASP A 208 20.75 12.42 19.63
N VAL A 209 19.66 13.20 19.61
CA VAL A 209 18.89 13.71 18.45
C VAL A 209 19.63 13.47 17.12
N PRO A 210 19.11 12.64 16.20
CA PRO A 210 19.90 12.18 15.07
C PRO A 210 20.35 13.40 14.28
N ASP A 211 21.64 13.45 13.94
CA ASP A 211 22.07 14.29 12.84
C ASP A 211 21.16 13.93 11.65
N PRO A 212 20.45 14.90 11.04
CA PRO A 212 19.56 14.65 9.90
C PRO A 212 20.24 13.89 8.75
N LEU A 213 21.58 13.80 8.70
CA LEU A 213 22.28 12.92 7.76
C LEU A 213 22.14 11.42 8.04
N THR A 214 22.12 10.95 9.29
CA THR A 214 22.11 9.50 9.58
C THR A 214 20.74 8.87 9.31
N ALA A 215 19.66 9.59 9.63
CA ALA A 215 18.29 9.18 9.28
C ALA A 215 18.05 9.14 7.75
N ARG A 216 18.83 9.91 6.98
CA ARG A 216 18.73 9.97 5.51
C ARG A 216 19.44 8.83 4.77
N THR A 217 20.35 8.12 5.42
CA THR A 217 21.26 7.17 4.74
C THR A 217 20.85 5.71 4.88
N GLY A 218 19.80 5.39 5.66
CA GLY A 218 19.29 4.02 5.83
C GLY A 218 20.30 2.97 6.33
N ARG A 219 21.56 3.36 6.63
CA ARG A 219 22.63 2.47 7.05
C ARG A 219 22.47 2.16 8.53
N GLY A 220 22.22 0.89 8.84
CA GLY A 220 22.31 0.35 10.20
C GLY A 220 20.99 0.22 10.96
N VAL A 221 19.84 0.54 10.35
CA VAL A 221 18.53 0.19 10.93
C VAL A 221 18.24 -1.26 10.57
N SER A 222 18.58 -2.19 11.47
CA SER A 222 18.28 -3.61 11.27
C SER A 222 16.89 -3.98 11.78
N SER A 223 16.31 -3.18 12.67
CA SER A 223 14.98 -3.33 13.29
C SER A 223 14.08 -2.12 12.99
N LEU A 224 12.79 -2.35 12.76
CA LEU A 224 11.81 -1.26 12.63
C LEU A 224 11.62 -0.59 14.01
N PRO A 225 11.82 0.73 14.16
CA PRO A 225 11.82 1.38 15.48
C PRO A 225 10.40 1.73 15.97
N TYR A 226 9.48 0.76 15.86
CA TYR A 226 8.07 0.89 16.22
C TYR A 226 7.60 -0.33 16.97
N ARG A 227 6.76 -0.12 18.00
CA ARG A 227 6.17 -1.19 18.79
C ARG A 227 4.73 -0.88 19.16
N TRP A 228 4.00 -1.93 19.51
CA TRP A 228 2.73 -1.78 20.21
C TRP A 228 2.91 -1.07 21.55
N ASN A 229 2.15 -0.01 21.79
CA ASN A 229 2.06 0.69 23.05
C ASN A 229 0.66 0.51 23.65
N PRO A 230 0.47 -0.37 24.65
CA PRO A 230 -0.85 -0.64 25.22
C PRO A 230 -1.44 0.55 25.99
N ASP A 231 -0.63 1.55 26.35
CA ASP A 231 -1.06 2.75 27.07
C ASP A 231 -1.39 3.91 26.12
N TYR A 232 -1.14 3.76 24.82
CA TYR A 232 -1.47 4.76 23.81
C TYR A 232 -2.93 4.61 23.36
N PRO A 233 -3.72 5.71 23.29
CA PRO A 233 -5.12 5.63 22.87
C PRO A 233 -5.23 5.21 21.40
N ALA A 234 -6.31 4.48 21.08
CA ALA A 234 -6.69 4.20 19.70
C ALA A 234 -7.85 5.13 19.32
N ARG A 235 -7.63 5.98 18.33
CA ARG A 235 -8.62 6.97 17.90
C ARG A 235 -8.45 7.32 16.43
N ILE A 236 -9.51 7.85 15.84
CA ILE A 236 -9.48 8.42 14.49
C ILE A 236 -9.72 9.93 14.54
N GLY A 237 -9.01 10.67 13.70
CA GLY A 237 -9.17 12.10 13.54
C GLY A 237 -9.95 12.40 12.28
N VAL A 238 -10.97 13.25 12.33
CA VAL A 238 -11.73 13.70 11.16
C VAL A 238 -11.50 15.19 10.96
N MET A 239 -11.02 15.58 9.78
CA MET A 239 -10.77 16.98 9.43
C MET A 239 -11.40 17.29 8.07
N PRO A 240 -12.08 18.43 7.90
CA PRO A 240 -12.46 18.91 6.57
C PRO A 240 -11.22 19.00 5.67
N ARG A 241 -11.32 18.61 4.40
CA ARG A 241 -10.17 18.56 3.47
C ARG A 241 -9.35 19.85 3.37
N GLU A 242 -9.98 21.00 3.59
CA GLU A 242 -9.34 22.33 3.56
C GLU A 242 -9.18 22.96 4.95
N GLY A 243 -9.45 22.21 6.02
CA GLY A 243 -9.27 22.62 7.42
C GLY A 243 -7.81 22.54 7.90
N ASP A 244 -7.60 22.93 9.14
CA ASP A 244 -6.32 22.86 9.84
C ASP A 244 -6.37 21.99 11.10
N THR A 245 -5.25 21.89 11.83
CA THR A 245 -5.17 21.02 13.03
C THR A 245 -6.22 21.35 14.09
N SER A 246 -6.74 22.58 14.14
CA SER A 246 -7.77 22.98 15.10
C SER A 246 -9.18 22.50 14.71
N ASP A 247 -9.38 22.13 13.44
CA ASP A 247 -10.62 21.56 12.92
C ASP A 247 -10.71 20.03 13.13
N VAL A 248 -9.61 19.39 13.57
CA VAL A 248 -9.57 17.94 13.76
C VAL A 248 -10.45 17.55 14.94
N ARG A 249 -11.41 16.67 14.66
CA ARG A 249 -12.26 16.05 15.67
C ARG A 249 -11.81 14.61 15.89
N TRP A 250 -11.46 14.29 17.14
CA TRP A 250 -10.99 12.96 17.51
C TRP A 250 -12.13 12.10 18.05
N PHE A 251 -12.17 10.83 17.63
CA PHE A 251 -13.16 9.84 18.03
C PHE A 251 -12.45 8.57 18.49
N ASP A 252 -12.77 8.10 19.69
CA ASP A 252 -12.18 6.87 20.23
C ASP A 252 -12.68 5.63 19.47
N VAL A 253 -11.78 4.67 19.27
CA VAL A 253 -12.07 3.34 18.71
C VAL A 253 -11.46 2.26 19.61
N GLY A 254 -11.86 1.00 19.41
CA GLY A 254 -11.24 -0.13 20.06
C GLY A 254 -9.75 -0.25 19.73
N GLN A 255 -8.95 -0.73 20.69
CA GLN A 255 -7.53 -1.02 20.48
C GLN A 255 -7.37 -1.99 19.29
N CYS A 256 -6.68 -1.52 18.26
CA CYS A 256 -6.38 -2.24 17.02
C CYS A 256 -5.26 -1.52 16.25
N TYR A 257 -4.84 -2.10 15.14
CA TYR A 257 -4.04 -1.41 14.14
C TYR A 257 -4.69 -1.54 12.77
N VAL A 258 -4.55 -0.51 11.92
CA VAL A 258 -5.03 -0.52 10.53
C VAL A 258 -3.82 -0.17 9.67
N PHE A 259 -3.39 -1.11 8.83
CA PHE A 259 -2.47 -0.79 7.74
C PHE A 259 -3.26 -0.16 6.60
N HIS A 260 -4.20 -0.88 6.01
CA HIS A 260 -4.89 -0.41 4.81
C HIS A 260 -6.41 -0.27 5.00
N PRO A 261 -6.98 0.92 4.72
CA PRO A 261 -8.39 1.04 4.41
C PRO A 261 -8.69 0.49 3.02
N LEU A 262 -9.84 -0.16 2.88
CA LEU A 262 -10.42 -0.48 1.58
C LEU A 262 -10.88 0.80 0.87
N ASN A 263 -11.77 1.56 1.51
CA ASN A 263 -12.22 2.87 1.05
C ASN A 263 -13.00 3.59 2.16
N ALA A 264 -13.34 4.85 1.94
CA ALA A 264 -14.18 5.63 2.84
C ALA A 264 -15.10 6.58 2.06
N TYR A 265 -16.23 6.94 2.65
CA TYR A 265 -17.15 7.94 2.09
C TYR A 265 -17.95 8.60 3.21
N ASP A 266 -18.57 9.74 2.89
CA ASP A 266 -19.43 10.47 3.81
C ASP A 266 -20.86 10.58 3.27
N GLU A 267 -21.83 10.39 4.15
CA GLU A 267 -23.26 10.50 3.87
C GLU A 267 -23.90 11.32 4.98
N ASP A 268 -24.41 12.50 4.63
CA ASP A 268 -24.97 13.47 5.59
C ASP A 268 -23.99 13.77 6.76
N ASP A 269 -24.38 13.41 7.99
CA ASP A 269 -23.62 13.60 9.22
C ASP A 269 -22.82 12.34 9.63
N ARG A 270 -22.59 11.42 8.70
CA ARG A 270 -21.84 10.18 8.95
C ARG A 270 -20.67 10.01 7.99
N ILE A 271 -19.65 9.31 8.48
CA ILE A 271 -18.53 8.82 7.67
C ILE A 271 -18.48 7.31 7.82
N VAL A 272 -18.41 6.61 6.69
CA VAL A 272 -18.22 5.16 6.63
C VAL A 272 -16.79 4.88 6.19
N LEU A 273 -16.09 4.04 6.95
CA LEU A 273 -14.74 3.57 6.67
C LEU A 273 -14.79 2.05 6.57
N ASP A 274 -14.34 1.48 5.46
CA ASP A 274 -14.08 0.05 5.36
C ASP A 274 -12.57 -0.17 5.51
N VAL A 275 -12.17 -0.93 6.53
CA VAL A 275 -10.77 -1.06 6.94
C VAL A 275 -10.38 -2.50 7.20
N VAL A 276 -9.13 -2.83 6.88
CA VAL A 276 -8.53 -4.09 7.33
C VAL A 276 -7.98 -3.89 8.73
N ARG A 277 -8.68 -4.47 9.71
CA ARG A 277 -8.41 -4.36 11.13
C ARG A 277 -7.49 -5.50 11.58
N HIS A 278 -6.39 -5.12 12.22
CA HIS A 278 -5.50 -6.04 12.92
C HIS A 278 -5.69 -5.90 14.44
N PRO A 279 -5.71 -7.02 15.20
CA PRO A 279 -5.89 -6.95 16.64
C PRO A 279 -4.69 -6.33 17.36
N LYS A 280 -3.46 -6.55 16.86
CA LYS A 280 -2.21 -6.04 17.43
C LYS A 280 -1.11 -6.01 16.38
N MET A 281 -0.07 -5.20 16.58
CA MET A 281 1.13 -5.15 15.72
C MET A 281 2.41 -4.81 16.48
N PHE A 282 3.49 -5.54 16.20
CA PHE A 282 4.84 -5.28 16.73
C PHE A 282 4.94 -5.31 18.27
N ASP A 283 4.16 -6.17 18.92
CA ASP A 283 4.28 -6.45 20.35
C ASP A 283 5.27 -7.60 20.59
N ARG A 284 5.06 -8.71 19.89
CA ARG A 284 5.79 -9.98 19.99
C ARG A 284 6.43 -10.40 18.66
N ALA A 285 5.78 -10.16 17.53
CA ALA A 285 6.33 -10.41 16.20
C ALA A 285 7.02 -9.13 15.71
N LEU A 286 8.34 -9.08 15.89
CA LEU A 286 9.14 -7.88 15.63
C LEU A 286 9.79 -7.87 14.23
N HIS A 287 9.50 -8.86 13.38
CA HIS A 287 10.08 -8.95 12.03
C HIS A 287 9.08 -8.61 10.91
N GLY A 288 7.80 -8.46 11.24
CA GLY A 288 6.74 -8.15 10.28
C GLY A 288 5.34 -8.31 10.88
N PRO A 289 4.29 -8.04 10.09
CA PRO A 289 2.90 -7.89 10.58
C PRO A 289 2.19 -9.23 10.81
N ALA A 290 2.75 -10.06 11.69
CA ALA A 290 2.37 -11.45 11.93
C ALA A 290 1.73 -11.66 13.33
N GLU A 291 0.80 -10.79 13.71
CA GLU A 291 0.14 -10.81 15.03
C GLU A 291 -1.38 -10.90 14.95
N GLY A 292 -1.85 -12.00 14.36
CA GLY A 292 -3.26 -12.34 14.32
C GLY A 292 -3.89 -12.11 12.95
N GLU A 293 -5.06 -12.69 12.79
CA GLU A 293 -5.78 -12.69 11.53
C GLU A 293 -6.34 -11.30 11.22
N PRO A 294 -6.02 -10.70 10.06
CA PRO A 294 -6.58 -9.42 9.64
C PRO A 294 -8.00 -9.58 9.12
N THR A 295 -8.94 -8.80 9.66
CA THR A 295 -10.36 -8.87 9.29
C THR A 295 -10.82 -7.62 8.56
N LEU A 296 -11.85 -7.75 7.73
CA LEU A 296 -12.49 -6.58 7.13
C LEU A 296 -13.60 -6.07 8.05
N ASP A 297 -13.46 -4.83 8.49
CA ASP A 297 -14.37 -4.16 9.42
C ASP A 297 -14.91 -2.87 8.78
N ARG A 298 -16.16 -2.54 9.08
CA ARG A 298 -16.81 -1.27 8.74
C ARG A 298 -16.94 -0.41 9.98
N TRP A 299 -16.36 0.78 9.95
CA TRP A 299 -16.48 1.78 11.01
C TRP A 299 -17.40 2.91 10.55
N THR A 300 -18.46 3.16 11.31
CA THR A 300 -19.39 4.27 11.06
C THR A 300 -19.19 5.35 12.12
N VAL A 301 -18.64 6.49 11.69
CA VAL A 301 -18.46 7.68 12.53
C VAL A 301 -19.73 8.51 12.48
N ASP A 302 -20.39 8.68 13.62
CA ASP A 302 -21.52 9.60 13.76
C ASP A 302 -21.01 10.95 14.26
N LEU A 303 -21.00 11.94 13.36
CA LEU A 303 -20.45 13.27 13.64
C LEU A 303 -21.32 14.06 14.62
N ALA A 304 -22.60 13.75 14.75
CA ALA A 304 -23.49 14.44 15.69
C ALA A 304 -23.33 13.87 17.11
N LEU A 305 -23.24 12.55 17.23
CA LEU A 305 -23.12 11.86 18.52
C LEU A 305 -21.69 11.80 19.05
N GLY A 306 -20.69 12.02 18.20
CA GLY A 306 -19.28 11.95 18.61
C GLY A 306 -18.82 10.52 18.88
N LYS A 307 -19.32 9.53 18.12
CA LYS A 307 -19.05 8.10 18.36
C LYS A 307 -18.74 7.34 17.08
N VAL A 308 -18.01 6.23 17.24
CA VAL A 308 -17.77 5.25 16.18
C VAL A 308 -18.51 3.96 16.54
N VAL A 309 -19.17 3.37 15.56
CA VAL A 309 -19.67 1.98 15.61
C VAL A 309 -18.76 1.14 14.75
N GLU A 310 -18.24 0.03 15.28
CA GLU A 310 -17.32 -0.88 14.60
C GLU A 310 -18.02 -2.22 14.36
N ASP A 311 -18.21 -2.59 13.10
CA ASP A 311 -18.86 -3.83 12.68
C ASP A 311 -17.90 -4.68 11.86
N ARG A 312 -17.64 -5.92 12.31
CA ARG A 312 -16.94 -6.93 11.52
C ARG A 312 -17.80 -7.34 10.33
N ILE A 313 -17.35 -7.13 9.10
CA ILE A 313 -18.10 -7.52 7.90
C ILE A 313 -17.56 -8.78 7.24
N ASP A 314 -16.29 -9.12 7.45
CA ASP A 314 -15.74 -10.44 7.08
C ASP A 314 -14.68 -10.91 8.10
N GLU A 315 -14.74 -12.18 8.47
CA GLU A 315 -13.81 -12.82 9.41
C GLU A 315 -12.64 -13.53 8.73
N HIS A 316 -12.69 -13.75 7.41
CA HIS A 316 -11.56 -14.36 6.70
C HIS A 316 -10.33 -13.45 6.74
N GLY A 317 -9.17 -14.03 7.06
CA GLY A 317 -7.87 -13.39 6.96
C GLY A 317 -7.61 -12.77 5.59
N GLN A 318 -7.49 -11.44 5.54
CA GLN A 318 -7.31 -10.71 4.29
C GLN A 318 -6.58 -9.39 4.46
N GLU A 319 -5.93 -8.94 3.39
CA GLU A 319 -5.20 -7.68 3.33
C GLU A 319 -5.07 -7.22 1.88
N PHE A 320 -4.32 -6.14 1.64
CA PHE A 320 -4.16 -5.49 0.34
C PHE A 320 -5.51 -5.15 -0.31
N PRO A 321 -6.39 -4.44 0.41
CA PRO A 321 -7.73 -4.15 -0.07
C PRO A 321 -7.68 -3.14 -1.22
N ARG A 322 -8.50 -3.35 -2.25
CA ARG A 322 -8.63 -2.46 -3.40
C ARG A 322 -10.08 -2.28 -3.81
N VAL A 323 -10.42 -1.08 -4.23
CA VAL A 323 -11.69 -0.72 -4.88
C VAL A 323 -11.43 -0.27 -6.31
N ASP A 324 -12.50 -0.01 -7.05
CA ASP A 324 -12.41 0.83 -8.24
C ASP A 324 -11.91 2.23 -7.85
N GLU A 325 -10.71 2.60 -8.31
CA GLU A 325 -10.09 3.87 -7.93
C GLU A 325 -10.88 5.11 -8.40
N ARG A 326 -11.83 4.94 -9.34
CA ARG A 326 -12.80 5.99 -9.72
C ARG A 326 -13.76 6.34 -8.58
N LEU A 327 -13.84 5.50 -7.54
CA LEU A 327 -14.73 5.64 -6.38
C LEU A 327 -13.97 5.90 -5.07
N VAL A 328 -12.66 6.19 -5.11
CA VAL A 328 -11.92 6.58 -3.89
C VAL A 328 -12.55 7.82 -3.28
N GLY A 329 -12.96 7.72 -2.02
CA GLY A 329 -13.65 8.78 -1.30
C GLY A 329 -15.15 8.91 -1.59
N LEU A 330 -15.71 8.01 -2.39
CA LEU A 330 -17.11 7.97 -2.81
C LEU A 330 -17.78 6.65 -2.35
N PRO A 331 -19.14 6.62 -2.27
CA PRO A 331 -19.85 5.37 -2.04
C PRO A 331 -19.47 4.30 -3.06
N HIS A 332 -19.27 3.08 -2.58
CA HIS A 332 -18.84 1.93 -3.36
C HIS A 332 -19.56 0.68 -2.89
N ARG A 333 -19.72 -0.28 -3.80
CA ARG A 333 -20.37 -1.57 -3.54
C ARG A 333 -19.38 -2.72 -3.52
N TYR A 334 -18.34 -2.68 -4.34
CA TYR A 334 -17.41 -3.78 -4.50
C TYR A 334 -16.03 -3.46 -3.92
N GLY A 335 -15.46 -4.45 -3.26
CA GLY A 335 -14.08 -4.41 -2.78
C GLY A 335 -13.38 -5.73 -3.06
N TYR A 336 -12.06 -5.69 -3.19
CA TYR A 336 -11.23 -6.86 -3.45
C TYR A 336 -10.12 -6.92 -2.42
N ALA A 337 -9.71 -8.12 -2.03
CA ALA A 337 -8.61 -8.30 -1.08
C ALA A 337 -7.90 -9.63 -1.32
N THR A 338 -6.64 -9.70 -0.91
CA THR A 338 -5.85 -10.93 -0.97
C THR A 338 -5.93 -11.66 0.36
N ALA A 339 -6.20 -12.96 0.32
CA ALA A 339 -6.28 -13.77 1.53
C ALA A 339 -4.90 -13.99 2.15
N LEU A 340 -4.75 -13.65 3.43
CA LEU A 340 -3.54 -13.86 4.22
C LEU A 340 -3.84 -14.71 5.46
N ASP A 341 -2.86 -15.50 5.92
CA ASP A 341 -2.92 -16.12 7.24
C ASP A 341 -2.47 -15.15 8.36
N ASP A 342 -2.50 -15.64 9.61
CA ASP A 342 -2.07 -14.91 10.80
C ASP A 342 -0.56 -14.60 10.85
N ARG A 343 0.21 -15.02 9.84
CA ARG A 343 1.65 -14.83 9.68
C ARG A 343 2.00 -14.05 8.41
N SER A 344 1.04 -13.31 7.86
CA SER A 344 1.23 -12.50 6.66
C SER A 344 1.59 -13.32 5.42
N ARG A 345 1.26 -14.62 5.38
CA ARG A 345 1.50 -15.46 4.19
C ARG A 345 0.26 -15.47 3.33
N SER A 346 0.44 -15.29 2.03
CA SER A 346 -0.65 -15.46 1.09
C SER A 346 -1.11 -16.93 1.08
N VAL A 347 -2.42 -17.16 1.15
CA VAL A 347 -3.03 -18.51 1.17
C VAL A 347 -3.72 -18.89 -0.14
N GLY A 348 -3.29 -18.29 -1.26
CA GLY A 348 -3.72 -18.74 -2.60
C GLY A 348 -5.14 -18.32 -3.00
N THR A 349 -5.68 -17.27 -2.38
CA THR A 349 -7.05 -16.81 -2.63
C THR A 349 -7.11 -15.29 -2.78
N VAL A 350 -7.98 -14.82 -3.69
CA VAL A 350 -8.40 -13.41 -3.81
C VAL A 350 -9.91 -13.35 -3.59
N TYR A 351 -10.35 -12.43 -2.75
CA TYR A 351 -11.75 -12.19 -2.40
C TYR A 351 -12.35 -11.06 -3.22
N LYS A 352 -13.65 -11.16 -3.50
CA LYS A 352 -14.52 -10.07 -3.94
C LYS A 352 -15.66 -9.94 -2.96
N HIS A 353 -15.84 -8.73 -2.44
CA HIS A 353 -16.92 -8.35 -1.55
C HIS A 353 -18.01 -7.63 -2.34
N ASP A 354 -19.26 -8.03 -2.15
CA ASP A 354 -20.45 -7.24 -2.52
C ASP A 354 -21.05 -6.67 -1.23
N LEU A 355 -20.63 -5.46 -0.87
CA LEU A 355 -20.94 -4.81 0.41
C LEU A 355 -22.41 -4.43 0.55
N HIS A 356 -23.16 -4.37 -0.56
CA HIS A 356 -24.61 -4.16 -0.53
C HIS A 356 -25.37 -5.46 -0.22
N LYS A 357 -24.87 -6.60 -0.73
CA LYS A 357 -25.49 -7.92 -0.46
C LYS A 357 -24.93 -8.61 0.78
N GLY A 358 -23.77 -8.18 1.27
CA GLY A 358 -23.05 -8.85 2.36
C GLY A 358 -22.51 -10.23 1.95
N SER A 359 -22.13 -10.41 0.69
CA SER A 359 -21.60 -11.68 0.17
C SER A 359 -20.13 -11.56 -0.25
N VAL A 360 -19.39 -12.66 -0.12
CA VAL A 360 -17.98 -12.76 -0.52
C VAL A 360 -17.82 -13.90 -1.52
N ASP A 361 -17.31 -13.57 -2.70
CA ASP A 361 -16.86 -14.52 -3.72
C ASP A 361 -15.34 -14.68 -3.64
N ALA A 362 -14.81 -15.80 -4.15
CA ALA A 362 -13.40 -16.12 -4.03
C ALA A 362 -12.82 -16.80 -5.28
N HIS A 363 -11.69 -16.30 -5.77
CA HIS A 363 -10.83 -17.02 -6.71
C HIS A 363 -9.78 -17.80 -5.94
N ARG A 364 -9.69 -19.12 -6.17
CA ARG A 364 -8.68 -19.99 -5.54
C ARG A 364 -7.70 -20.47 -6.60
N PHE A 365 -6.44 -20.08 -6.48
CA PHE A 365 -5.40 -20.43 -7.46
C PHE A 365 -4.91 -21.89 -7.35
N GLY A 366 -5.18 -22.53 -6.21
CA GLY A 366 -4.75 -23.90 -5.93
C GLY A 366 -3.41 -23.98 -5.17
N PRO A 367 -2.96 -25.19 -4.83
CA PRO A 367 -1.80 -25.40 -3.97
C PRO A 367 -0.51 -24.80 -4.52
N GLY A 368 0.26 -24.12 -3.67
CA GLY A 368 1.57 -23.55 -4.02
C GLY A 368 1.52 -22.30 -4.90
N ARG A 369 0.31 -21.78 -5.18
CA ARG A 369 0.12 -20.51 -5.90
C ARG A 369 -0.18 -19.42 -4.88
N GLU A 370 0.64 -18.37 -4.89
CA GLU A 370 0.66 -17.35 -3.84
C GLU A 370 0.44 -15.95 -4.46
N PRO A 371 -0.80 -15.41 -4.47
CA PRO A 371 -1.10 -14.06 -4.96
C PRO A 371 -0.52 -12.95 -4.06
N GLY A 372 -0.06 -11.87 -4.69
CA GLY A 372 0.20 -10.59 -4.03
C GLY A 372 -1.04 -9.66 -4.06
N GLU A 373 -0.83 -8.34 -4.02
CA GLU A 373 -1.89 -7.35 -4.23
C GLU A 373 -2.44 -7.38 -5.66
N PHE A 374 -3.77 -7.33 -5.80
CA PHE A 374 -4.47 -7.21 -7.09
C PHE A 374 -5.12 -5.83 -7.23
N VAL A 375 -4.89 -5.16 -8.36
CA VAL A 375 -5.46 -3.84 -8.65
C VAL A 375 -6.59 -3.94 -9.65
N PHE A 376 -7.63 -3.13 -9.49
CA PHE A 376 -8.73 -3.05 -10.46
C PHE A 376 -8.37 -2.10 -11.62
N VAL A 377 -8.70 -2.50 -12.85
CA VAL A 377 -8.59 -1.69 -14.05
C VAL A 377 -9.91 -1.76 -14.83
N PRO A 378 -10.66 -0.66 -14.98
CA PRO A 378 -11.93 -0.66 -15.67
C PRO A 378 -11.76 -0.91 -17.17
N SER A 379 -12.77 -1.52 -17.79
CA SER A 379 -12.79 -1.80 -19.23
C SER A 379 -12.93 -0.55 -20.10
N SER A 380 -13.49 0.52 -19.53
CA SER A 380 -13.58 1.86 -20.12
C SER A 380 -13.84 2.90 -19.02
N ALA A 381 -13.74 4.19 -19.35
CA ALA A 381 -14.01 5.26 -18.39
C ALA A 381 -15.45 5.21 -17.82
N ASP A 382 -16.41 4.75 -18.62
CA ASP A 382 -17.85 4.69 -18.27
C ASP A 382 -18.31 3.29 -17.83
N ALA A 383 -17.39 2.34 -17.67
CA ALA A 383 -17.70 0.96 -17.28
C ALA A 383 -18.32 0.92 -15.86
N GLY A 384 -19.17 -0.07 -15.61
CA GLY A 384 -19.65 -0.39 -14.25
C GLY A 384 -18.52 -0.64 -13.25
N GLU A 385 -18.85 -0.63 -11.96
CA GLU A 385 -17.88 -0.70 -10.85
C GLU A 385 -17.04 -1.99 -10.83
N ASP A 386 -17.59 -3.11 -11.31
CA ASP A 386 -16.87 -4.39 -11.47
C ASP A 386 -16.69 -4.79 -12.95
N GLU A 387 -16.91 -3.87 -13.89
CA GLU A 387 -16.73 -4.10 -15.32
C GLU A 387 -15.29 -3.79 -15.75
N GLY A 388 -14.40 -4.74 -15.49
CA GLY A 388 -12.99 -4.60 -15.81
C GLY A 388 -12.21 -5.86 -15.43
N VAL A 389 -10.92 -5.68 -15.17
CA VAL A 389 -10.06 -6.78 -14.71
C VAL A 389 -9.40 -6.44 -13.38
N LEU A 390 -9.20 -7.46 -12.56
CA LEU A 390 -8.22 -7.43 -11.48
C LEU A 390 -6.89 -7.93 -12.00
N MET A 391 -5.80 -7.29 -11.59
CA MET A 391 -4.47 -7.62 -12.07
C MET A 391 -3.46 -7.68 -10.92
N GLY A 392 -2.73 -8.79 -10.81
CA GLY A 392 -1.77 -9.01 -9.74
C GLY A 392 -0.75 -10.09 -10.06
N TYR A 393 0.40 -10.06 -9.37
CA TYR A 393 1.39 -11.13 -9.48
C TYR A 393 0.98 -12.34 -8.64
N VAL A 394 1.17 -13.55 -9.20
CA VAL A 394 0.96 -14.82 -8.50
C VAL A 394 2.26 -15.61 -8.60
N TYR A 395 2.87 -15.90 -7.45
CA TYR A 395 4.03 -16.77 -7.39
C TYR A 395 3.62 -18.24 -7.46
N ASP A 396 4.35 -19.03 -8.23
CA ASP A 396 4.21 -20.48 -8.35
C ASP A 396 5.43 -21.15 -7.69
N ALA A 397 5.19 -21.78 -6.55
CA ALA A 397 6.22 -22.47 -5.79
C ALA A 397 6.77 -23.72 -6.49
N ALA A 398 6.02 -24.36 -7.39
CA ALA A 398 6.47 -25.54 -8.12
C ALA A 398 7.49 -25.17 -9.21
N GLU A 399 7.27 -24.05 -9.89
CA GLU A 399 8.13 -23.57 -10.98
C GLU A 399 9.16 -22.53 -10.52
N ALA A 400 9.04 -22.04 -9.28
CA ALA A 400 9.84 -20.94 -8.71
C ALA A 400 9.83 -19.69 -9.60
N ARG A 401 8.66 -19.35 -10.14
CA ARG A 401 8.43 -18.22 -11.05
C ARG A 401 7.11 -17.53 -10.71
N SER A 402 6.87 -16.36 -11.30
CA SER A 402 5.61 -15.65 -11.14
C SER A 402 4.90 -15.45 -12.48
N ASP A 403 3.58 -15.32 -12.39
CA ASP A 403 2.74 -14.87 -13.50
C ASP A 403 2.14 -13.51 -13.14
N LEU A 404 1.96 -12.61 -14.12
CA LEU A 404 0.97 -11.55 -14.00
C LEU A 404 -0.38 -12.12 -14.41
N VAL A 405 -1.31 -12.23 -13.47
CA VAL A 405 -2.63 -12.81 -13.71
C VAL A 405 -3.68 -11.72 -13.81
N LEU A 406 -4.56 -11.86 -14.79
CA LEU A 406 -5.75 -11.04 -14.98
C LEU A 406 -6.99 -11.88 -14.70
N LEU A 407 -7.82 -11.42 -13.77
CA LEU A 407 -9.14 -11.99 -13.49
C LEU A 407 -10.21 -11.03 -14.00
N ASP A 408 -11.33 -11.54 -14.50
CA ASP A 408 -12.53 -10.74 -14.70
C ASP A 408 -13.03 -10.26 -13.34
N ALA A 409 -13.19 -8.95 -13.15
CA ALA A 409 -13.52 -8.40 -11.83
C ALA A 409 -14.97 -8.74 -11.39
N GLY A 410 -15.86 -8.99 -12.36
CA GLY A 410 -17.25 -9.40 -12.15
C GLY A 410 -17.36 -10.81 -11.58
N THR A 411 -16.70 -11.76 -12.23
CA THR A 411 -16.87 -13.21 -12.05
C THR A 411 -15.70 -13.88 -11.33
N LEU A 412 -14.57 -13.20 -11.23
CA LEU A 412 -13.28 -13.73 -10.76
C LEU A 412 -12.72 -14.88 -11.61
N GLU A 413 -13.20 -15.09 -12.84
CA GLU A 413 -12.63 -16.06 -13.76
C GLU A 413 -11.30 -15.56 -14.35
N THR A 414 -10.34 -16.46 -14.56
CA THR A 414 -9.05 -16.09 -15.18
C THR A 414 -9.23 -15.74 -16.65
N VAL A 415 -8.90 -14.50 -17.00
CA VAL A 415 -8.93 -13.97 -18.37
C VAL A 415 -7.63 -14.25 -19.10
N ALA A 416 -6.51 -13.97 -18.45
CA ALA A 416 -5.18 -14.17 -19.02
C ALA A 416 -4.10 -14.32 -17.93
N ALA A 417 -2.97 -14.91 -18.32
CA ALA A 417 -1.76 -14.95 -17.51
C ALA A 417 -0.55 -14.66 -18.39
N VAL A 418 0.30 -13.71 -17.98
CA VAL A 418 1.60 -13.42 -18.59
C VAL A 418 2.68 -14.14 -17.78
N HIS A 419 3.35 -15.10 -18.41
CA HIS A 419 4.35 -15.93 -17.75
C HIS A 419 5.70 -15.22 -17.67
N LEU A 420 6.17 -14.96 -16.45
CA LEU A 420 7.42 -14.25 -16.22
C LEU A 420 8.61 -15.23 -16.18
N PRO A 421 9.80 -14.77 -16.59
CA PRO A 421 10.99 -15.62 -16.64
C PRO A 421 11.64 -15.84 -15.26
N ASP A 422 11.20 -15.11 -14.24
CA ASP A 422 11.73 -15.13 -12.88
C ASP A 422 10.60 -14.93 -11.87
N ARG A 423 10.86 -15.19 -10.59
CA ARG A 423 9.92 -14.89 -9.51
C ARG A 423 9.85 -13.39 -9.22
N VAL A 424 8.67 -12.97 -8.77
CA VAL A 424 8.46 -11.67 -8.13
C VAL A 424 8.33 -11.94 -6.63
N PRO A 425 9.29 -11.48 -5.79
CA PRO A 425 9.22 -11.69 -4.36
C PRO A 425 7.95 -11.14 -3.72
N HIS A 426 7.55 -11.71 -2.59
CA HIS A 426 6.56 -11.07 -1.71
C HIS A 426 7.06 -9.70 -1.24
N GLY A 427 6.14 -8.78 -1.08
CA GLY A 427 6.39 -7.35 -1.02
C GLY A 427 5.05 -6.63 -1.13
N PHE A 428 5.05 -5.36 -1.47
CA PHE A 428 3.97 -4.48 -1.09
C PHE A 428 3.15 -4.05 -2.31
N HIS A 429 3.06 -2.75 -2.57
CA HIS A 429 1.99 -2.19 -3.37
C HIS A 429 2.34 -2.06 -4.84
N GLY A 430 1.31 -2.26 -5.67
CA GLY A 430 1.32 -2.05 -7.09
C GLY A 430 0.14 -1.21 -7.56
N ASN A 431 0.29 -0.69 -8.78
CA ASN A 431 -0.69 0.16 -9.44
C ASN A 431 -0.63 -0.07 -10.96
N TRP A 432 -1.78 0.15 -11.60
CA TRP A 432 -1.84 0.31 -13.03
C TRP A 432 -1.49 1.76 -13.40
N VAL A 433 -0.49 1.94 -14.25
CA VAL A 433 -0.08 3.24 -14.79
C VAL A 433 -0.44 3.26 -16.29
N PRO A 434 -1.54 3.93 -16.69
CA PRO A 434 -1.92 4.06 -18.08
C PRO A 434 -0.81 4.72 -18.91
N ALA A 435 -0.74 4.39 -20.20
CA ALA A 435 0.05 5.18 -21.14
C ALA A 435 -0.56 6.59 -21.24
N GLU A 436 0.28 7.62 -21.31
CA GLU A 436 -0.20 8.97 -21.62
C GLU A 436 -0.76 8.99 -23.05
N ALA A 437 -1.89 9.69 -23.23
CA ALA A 437 -2.56 9.83 -24.53
C ALA A 437 -1.92 10.92 -25.40
#